data_AF-A0A938MN25-F1
#
_entry.id   AF-A0A938MN25-F1
#
_cell.length_a   1.000
_cell.length_b   1.000
_cell.length_c   1.000
_cell.angle_alpha   90.00
_cell.angle_beta   90.00
_cell.angle_gamma   90.00
#
_symmetry.space_group_name_H-M   'P 1'
#
loop_
_entity.id
_entity.type
_entity.pdbx_description
1 polymer ?
#
loop_
_entity_poly.entity_id
_entity_poly.type
_entity_poly.pdbx_seq_one_letter_code
_entity_poly.pdbx_strand_id
1 'polypeptide(L)'
;MTTPAQTALPRWRGFNLLEMFHSRSDGQFREDDFRWIADWGFDFVRLPMCYLLWVDGDDPFRINEAKLESVDRAVGFGEKHRVHVCLNF
;
A
#
# COMPACT_ATOMS: atom_id res chain seq x y z
N MET A 1 -3.34 39.70 -9.05
CA MET A 1 -2.55 38.53 -9.48
C MET A 1 -2.92 37.38 -8.55
N THR A 2 -3.60 36.36 -9.03
CA THR A 2 -3.95 35.17 -8.25
C THR A 2 -2.71 34.29 -8.12
N THR A 3 -2.18 34.15 -6.91
CA THR A 3 -1.12 33.19 -6.60
C THR A 3 -1.65 31.79 -6.95
N PRO A 4 -0.96 30.99 -7.80
CA PRO A 4 -1.35 29.61 -7.98
C PRO A 4 -1.26 28.92 -6.62
N ALA A 5 -2.36 28.30 -6.17
CA ALA A 5 -2.35 27.48 -4.98
C ALA A 5 -1.26 26.42 -5.16
N GLN A 6 -0.41 26.22 -4.15
CA GLN A 6 0.64 25.21 -4.22
C GLN A 6 0.01 23.81 -4.42
N THR A 7 -0.03 23.33 -5.65
CA THR A 7 -0.34 21.93 -5.99
C THR A 7 0.93 21.12 -5.78
N ALA A 8 1.33 20.92 -4.53
CA ALA A 8 2.53 20.15 -4.18
C ALA A 8 2.43 18.67 -4.59
N LEU A 9 1.22 18.14 -4.78
CA LEU A 9 0.96 16.76 -5.15
C LEU A 9 -0.22 16.65 -6.13
N PRO A 10 -0.24 15.62 -7.00
CA PRO A 10 -1.43 15.28 -7.78
C PRO A 10 -2.64 15.03 -6.87
N ARG A 11 -3.85 15.22 -7.40
CA ARG A 11 -5.08 14.94 -6.65
C ARG A 11 -5.38 13.45 -6.63
N TRP A 12 -4.76 12.76 -5.67
CA TRP A 12 -4.94 11.34 -5.42
C TRP A 12 -6.34 11.00 -4.88
N ARG A 13 -6.92 9.92 -5.42
CA ARG A 13 -8.19 9.34 -4.97
C ARG A 13 -8.07 7.83 -4.99
N GLY A 14 -8.52 7.20 -3.92
CA GLY A 14 -8.25 5.78 -3.77
C GLY A 14 -8.85 5.14 -2.53
N PHE A 15 -8.35 3.95 -2.26
CA PHE A 15 -8.87 3.05 -1.23
C PHE A 15 -7.78 2.64 -0.25
N ASN A 16 -8.19 2.04 0.87
CA ASN A 16 -7.27 1.29 1.73
C ASN A 16 -7.38 -0.21 1.37
N LEU A 17 -6.25 -0.87 1.23
CA LEU A 17 -6.17 -2.33 1.04
C LEU A 17 -5.75 -2.96 2.39
N LEU A 18 -6.59 -3.85 2.94
CA LEU A 18 -6.56 -4.24 4.36
C LEU A 18 -5.89 -5.59 4.63
N GLU A 19 -5.21 -6.14 3.65
CA GLU A 19 -4.56 -7.46 3.67
C GLU A 19 -3.45 -7.54 4.72
N MET A 20 -2.99 -6.39 5.25
CA MET A 20 -2.06 -6.32 6.38
C MET A 20 -2.59 -5.51 7.58
N PHE A 21 -3.88 -5.17 7.63
CA PHE A 21 -4.41 -4.21 8.60
C PHE A 21 -4.30 -4.63 10.08
N HIS A 22 -4.33 -5.94 10.38
CA HIS A 22 -4.18 -6.45 11.74
C HIS A 22 -3.40 -7.78 11.76
N SER A 23 -3.02 -8.24 12.96
CA SER A 23 -2.19 -9.45 13.17
C SER A 23 -2.78 -10.78 12.71
N ARG A 24 -4.00 -10.78 12.17
CA ARG A 24 -4.70 -11.97 11.64
C ARG A 24 -5.01 -11.84 10.15
N SER A 25 -4.58 -10.76 9.50
CA SER A 25 -4.76 -10.60 8.06
C SER A 25 -3.89 -11.63 7.32
N ASP A 26 -4.29 -12.01 6.11
CA ASP A 26 -3.57 -13.02 5.31
C ASP A 26 -2.20 -12.52 4.81
N GLY A 27 -2.00 -11.20 4.79
CA GLY A 27 -0.79 -10.54 4.35
C GLY A 27 -0.64 -10.47 2.85
N GLN A 28 -1.67 -10.79 2.05
CA GLN A 28 -1.53 -11.06 0.62
C GLN A 28 -2.33 -10.09 -0.26
N PHE A 29 -1.69 -9.03 -0.74
CA PHE A 29 -2.28 -8.10 -1.71
C PHE A 29 -2.53 -8.78 -3.06
N ARG A 30 -3.67 -8.47 -3.69
CA ARG A 30 -4.10 -9.06 -4.97
C ARG A 30 -3.92 -8.05 -6.09
N GLU A 31 -3.34 -8.48 -7.21
CA GLU A 31 -3.14 -7.60 -8.37
C GLU A 31 -4.48 -7.08 -8.94
N ASP A 32 -5.52 -7.91 -8.91
CA ASP A 32 -6.84 -7.53 -9.42
C ASP A 32 -7.44 -6.31 -8.72
N ASP A 33 -7.13 -6.08 -7.43
CA ASP A 33 -7.58 -4.89 -6.72
C ASP A 33 -6.97 -3.62 -7.34
N PHE A 34 -5.68 -3.66 -7.68
CA PHE A 34 -5.00 -2.54 -8.35
C PHE A 34 -5.54 -2.31 -9.76
N ARG A 35 -5.79 -3.39 -10.50
CA ARG A 35 -6.39 -3.33 -11.84
C ARG A 35 -7.77 -2.68 -11.79
N TRP A 36 -8.66 -3.14 -10.91
CA TRP A 36 -10.01 -2.59 -10.80
C TRP A 36 -10.02 -1.14 -10.32
N ILE A 37 -9.17 -0.78 -9.36
CA ILE A 37 -9.01 0.60 -8.89
C ILE A 37 -8.61 1.53 -10.05
N ALA A 38 -7.63 1.10 -10.86
CA ALA A 38 -7.22 1.84 -12.05
C ALA A 38 -8.33 1.93 -13.11
N ASP A 39 -9.02 0.81 -13.40
CA ASP A 39 -10.12 0.74 -14.36
C ASP A 39 -11.30 1.66 -13.96
N TRP A 40 -11.53 1.84 -12.66
CA TRP A 40 -12.53 2.76 -12.12
C TRP A 40 -12.08 4.23 -12.12
N GLY A 41 -10.86 4.53 -12.54
CA GLY A 41 -10.31 5.88 -12.63
C GLY A 41 -9.75 6.44 -11.32
N PHE A 42 -9.45 5.57 -10.36
CA PHE A 42 -8.71 5.92 -9.14
C PHE A 42 -7.21 5.68 -9.33
N ASP A 43 -6.38 6.41 -8.59
CA ASP A 43 -4.93 6.50 -8.81
C ASP A 43 -4.12 6.34 -7.51
N PHE A 44 -4.76 5.87 -6.44
CA PHE A 44 -4.13 5.77 -5.13
C PHE A 44 -4.58 4.53 -4.36
N VAL A 45 -3.67 3.96 -3.59
CA VAL A 45 -3.97 3.03 -2.50
C VAL A 45 -3.14 3.37 -1.28
N ARG A 46 -3.73 3.17 -0.10
CA ARG A 46 -3.01 3.12 1.17
C ARG A 46 -2.99 1.68 1.66
N LEU A 47 -1.80 1.21 2.03
CA LEU A 47 -1.60 -0.07 2.69
C LEU A 47 -1.40 0.20 4.18
N PRO A 48 -2.45 0.16 5.01
CA PRO A 48 -2.27 0.13 6.45
C PRO A 48 -1.80 -1.24 6.88
N MET A 49 -0.60 -1.28 7.44
CA MET A 49 0.08 -2.52 7.74
C MET A 49 0.33 -2.65 9.24
N CYS A 50 0.20 -3.86 9.79
CA CYS A 50 0.46 -4.17 11.19
C CYS A 50 1.84 -4.81 11.30
N TYR A 51 2.79 -4.15 11.97
CA TYR A 51 4.18 -4.62 12.06
C TYR A 51 4.33 -6.03 12.63
N LEU A 52 3.38 -6.49 13.43
CA LEU A 52 3.32 -7.85 13.97
C LEU A 52 3.26 -8.94 12.87
N LEU A 53 2.96 -8.58 11.62
CA LEU A 53 2.96 -9.52 10.50
C LEU A 53 4.37 -9.78 9.92
N TRP A 54 5.36 -8.92 10.19
CA TRP A 54 6.72 -9.04 9.63
C TRP A 54 7.85 -8.89 10.67
N VAL A 55 7.54 -8.96 11.97
CA VAL A 55 8.56 -9.12 13.02
C VAL A 55 8.61 -10.57 13.51
N ASP A 56 9.80 -11.05 13.82
CA ASP A 56 10.02 -12.42 14.30
C ASP A 56 9.88 -12.49 15.84
N GLY A 57 8.74 -13.00 16.30
CA GLY A 57 8.56 -13.46 17.69
C GLY A 57 8.83 -12.37 18.75
N ASP A 58 9.73 -12.66 19.68
CA ASP A 58 10.03 -11.81 20.85
C ASP A 58 10.96 -10.63 20.54
N ASP A 59 11.53 -10.55 19.33
CA ASP A 59 12.40 -9.44 18.92
C ASP A 59 11.71 -8.55 17.88
N PRO A 60 11.13 -7.40 18.29
CA PRO A 60 10.45 -6.49 17.37
C PRO A 60 11.40 -5.78 16.38
N PHE A 61 12.72 -5.88 16.55
CA PHE A 61 13.70 -5.31 15.62
C PHE A 61 14.17 -6.31 14.57
N ARG A 62 13.80 -7.58 14.71
CA ARG A 62 14.13 -8.62 13.74
C ARG A 62 13.02 -8.73 12.69
N ILE A 63 13.30 -8.22 11.50
CA ILE A 63 12.38 -8.24 10.36
C ILE A 63 12.42 -9.62 9.68
N ASN A 64 11.25 -10.17 9.39
CA ASN A 64 11.06 -11.34 8.57
C ASN A 64 10.89 -10.91 7.10
N GLU A 65 11.97 -10.92 6.33
CA GLU A 65 11.99 -10.47 4.92
C GLU A 65 10.95 -11.21 4.04
N ALA A 66 10.75 -12.51 4.27
CA ALA A 66 9.76 -13.28 3.51
C ALA A 66 8.32 -12.77 3.69
N LYS A 67 8.02 -12.11 4.82
CA LYS A 67 6.72 -11.48 5.08
C LYS A 67 6.58 -10.13 4.35
N LEU A 68 7.67 -9.44 4.05
CA LEU A 68 7.67 -8.17 3.31
C LEU A 68 7.59 -8.37 1.79
N GLU A 69 7.89 -9.55 1.25
CA GLU A 69 7.75 -9.83 -0.19
C GLU A 69 6.35 -9.50 -0.74
N SER A 70 5.31 -9.60 0.08
CA SER A 70 3.95 -9.20 -0.32
C SER A 70 3.81 -7.69 -0.51
N VAL A 71 4.50 -6.89 0.31
CA VAL A 71 4.55 -5.43 0.18
C VAL A 71 5.30 -5.07 -1.11
N ASP A 72 6.42 -5.74 -1.41
CA ASP A 72 7.16 -5.52 -2.67
C ASP A 72 6.28 -5.81 -3.89
N ARG A 73 5.52 -6.91 -3.86
CA ARG A 73 4.52 -7.22 -4.91
C ARG A 73 3.48 -6.12 -5.02
N ALA A 74 2.95 -5.62 -3.91
CA ALA A 74 1.94 -4.56 -3.90
C ALA A 74 2.48 -3.25 -4.50
N VAL A 75 3.72 -2.89 -4.18
CA VAL A 75 4.42 -1.74 -4.79
C VAL A 75 4.56 -1.96 -6.30
N GLY A 76 4.96 -3.16 -6.74
CA GLY A 76 5.05 -3.52 -8.16
C GLY A 76 3.70 -3.48 -8.89
N PHE A 77 2.61 -3.90 -8.26
CA PHE A 77 1.25 -3.76 -8.81
C PHE A 77 0.86 -2.28 -8.96
N GLY A 78 1.19 -1.46 -7.97
CA GLY A 78 0.99 -0.01 -8.04
C GLY A 78 1.72 0.62 -9.23
N GLU A 79 3.00 0.29 -9.41
CA GLU A 79 3.77 0.77 -10.57
C GLU A 79 3.14 0.32 -11.89
N LYS A 80 2.82 -0.96 -12.02
CA LYS A 80 2.22 -1.56 -13.23
C LYS A 80 0.89 -0.91 -13.63
N HIS A 81 0.02 -0.66 -12.67
CA HIS A 81 -1.33 -0.12 -12.90
C HIS A 81 -1.41 1.41 -12.75
N ARG A 82 -0.27 2.09 -12.57
CA ARG A 82 -0.17 3.55 -12.36
C ARG A 82 -0.97 4.05 -11.15
N VAL A 83 -0.98 3.26 -10.08
CA VAL A 83 -1.64 3.56 -8.81
C VAL A 83 -0.58 3.88 -7.76
N HIS A 84 -0.63 5.09 -7.19
CA HIS A 84 0.32 5.51 -6.15
C HIS A 84 0.10 4.71 -4.87
N VAL A 85 1.17 4.08 -4.35
CA VAL A 85 1.13 3.27 -3.14
C VAL A 85 1.66 4.06 -1.96
N CYS A 86 0.81 4.25 -0.95
CA CYS A 86 1.17 4.86 0.33
C CYS A 86 1.30 3.77 1.41
N LEU A 87 2.51 3.61 1.95
CA LEU A 87 2.79 2.66 3.02
C LEU A 87 2.65 3.33 4.39
N ASN A 88 2.02 2.65 5.35
CA ASN A 88 2.18 2.98 6.78
C ASN A 88 2.21 1.70 7.62
N PHE A 89 2.86 1.80 8.77
CA PHE A 89 2.97 0.74 9.77
C PHE A 89 2.73 1.26 11.18
#